data_AF-A0A8C0AKA0-F1
#
_entry.id   AF-A0A8C0AKA0-F1
#
_cell.length_a   1.000
_cell.length_b   1.000
_cell.length_c   1.000
_cell.angle_alpha   90.00
_cell.angle_beta   90.00
_cell.angle_gamma   90.00
#
_symmetry.space_group_name_H-M   'P 1'
#
loop_
_entity.id
_entity.type
_entity.pdbx_description
1 polymer ?
#
loop_
_entity_poly.entity_id
_entity_poly.type
_entity_poly.pdbx_seq_one_letter_code
_entity_poly.pdbx_strand_id
1 'polypeptide(L)'
;MNGSGGLDTEDTSEAGGGSSWQPEAVIVPTLFALIFLVGTVGNALVLAVLLRGGQAVSTTNLFILNLGVADLCFIVCCVPFQATIYTLDDWVFGSLLCKAVHFLIFLTMHASSFTLAAVSLDRYLAIRYPLHSRELRTPRNAMAAISLVWGLSLLFSAPYLSYYRQSRLANLTVCHPAWSAPRRRAMDLCTFVVSYLLPVLVLGLTYARTLRYLWRAVDPATAGSGARRAKRKVTRMIIIVAALFCLCWMPHHTLILCVWFGRFPLTRATYALRILSHLVSYANSCVNPIVYALVSKHFRKGFREICAGLLRHAPRRASRRVCVAPLCRRLSAASRPATSPTCPGRTPKAPKGILTVNLT
;
A
#
# COMPACT_ATOMS: atom_id res chain seq x y z
N MET A 1 64.77 39.61 -36.53
CA MET A 1 63.39 39.22 -36.23
C MET A 1 63.45 37.95 -35.38
N ASN A 2 62.90 38.06 -34.16
CA ASN A 2 62.82 37.11 -33.05
C ASN A 2 62.60 35.63 -33.47
N GLY A 3 63.03 34.61 -32.73
CA GLY A 3 63.55 34.54 -31.37
C GLY A 3 63.58 33.06 -30.93
N SER A 4 64.52 32.74 -30.06
CA SER A 4 65.07 31.43 -29.68
C SER A 4 64.13 30.49 -28.92
N GLY A 5 64.50 29.19 -28.90
CA GLY A 5 63.85 28.14 -28.12
C GLY A 5 64.04 28.25 -26.61
N GLY A 6 63.20 27.50 -25.89
CA GLY A 6 63.24 27.26 -24.45
C GLY A 6 62.42 26.01 -24.12
N LEU A 7 63.12 24.98 -23.67
CA LEU A 7 62.63 23.73 -23.08
C LEU A 7 62.19 24.00 -21.63
N ASP A 8 61.41 23.09 -21.07
CA ASP A 8 61.18 22.84 -19.63
C ASP A 8 60.24 23.78 -18.86
N THR A 9 58.99 23.35 -18.68
CA THR A 9 58.50 22.91 -17.36
C THR A 9 57.17 22.16 -17.50
N GLU A 10 57.24 20.84 -17.32
CA GLU A 10 56.11 20.01 -16.87
C GLU A 10 55.65 20.53 -15.51
N ASP A 11 54.44 21.11 -15.45
CA ASP A 11 53.66 21.11 -14.21
C ASP A 11 52.69 19.93 -14.25
N THR A 12 53.26 18.75 -14.06
CA THR A 12 52.58 17.58 -13.48
C THR A 12 52.09 17.97 -12.07
N SER A 13 50.85 18.45 -11.98
CA SER A 13 50.11 18.41 -10.71
C SER A 13 49.43 17.05 -10.61
N GLU A 14 50.22 16.07 -10.16
CA GLU A 14 49.75 14.76 -9.71
C GLU A 14 48.69 14.89 -8.60
N ALA A 15 47.63 14.09 -8.76
CA ALA A 15 47.05 13.26 -7.71
C ALA A 15 46.84 13.89 -6.31
N GLY A 16 45.90 14.82 -6.21
CA GLY A 16 45.10 15.01 -5.00
C GLY A 16 43.98 13.99 -4.92
N GLY A 17 44.31 12.72 -4.64
CA GLY A 17 43.37 11.62 -4.37
C GLY A 17 42.57 11.84 -3.10
N GLY A 18 41.68 12.84 -3.09
CA GLY A 18 40.61 12.91 -2.12
C GLY A 18 39.53 11.93 -2.54
N SER A 19 39.37 10.84 -1.79
CA SER A 19 38.14 10.03 -1.84
C SER A 19 36.97 10.90 -1.39
N SER A 20 36.51 11.77 -2.29
CA SER A 20 35.28 12.52 -2.19
C SER A 20 34.18 11.46 -2.19
N TRP A 21 33.73 11.07 -1.00
CA TRP A 21 32.47 10.36 -0.84
C TRP A 21 31.43 11.12 -1.66
N GLN A 22 31.00 10.59 -2.80
CA GLN A 22 29.87 11.19 -3.49
C GLN A 22 28.65 10.89 -2.62
N PRO A 23 28.08 11.88 -1.90
CA PRO A 23 27.00 11.62 -0.96
C PRO A 23 25.80 10.97 -1.67
N GLU A 24 25.65 11.23 -2.97
CA GLU A 24 24.66 10.60 -3.85
C GLU A 24 24.77 9.06 -3.87
N ALA A 25 25.99 8.51 -3.88
CA ALA A 25 26.22 7.05 -3.93
C ALA A 25 25.79 6.31 -2.64
N VAL A 26 25.66 7.03 -1.53
CA VAL A 26 25.22 6.46 -0.24
C VAL A 26 23.75 6.82 0.04
N ILE A 27 23.39 8.09 -0.16
CA ILE A 27 22.06 8.61 0.17
C ILE A 27 20.97 7.93 -0.66
N VAL A 28 21.17 7.80 -1.98
CA VAL A 28 20.16 7.26 -2.89
C VAL A 28 19.80 5.81 -2.56
N PRO A 29 20.75 4.86 -2.47
CA PRO A 29 20.42 3.48 -2.09
C PRO A 29 19.84 3.40 -0.68
N THR A 30 20.29 4.22 0.27
CA THR A 30 19.73 4.25 1.63
C THR A 30 18.24 4.65 1.62
N LEU A 31 17.87 5.66 0.85
CA LEU A 31 16.47 6.09 0.72
C LEU A 31 15.61 5.04 0.02
N PHE A 32 16.11 4.41 -1.05
CA PHE A 32 15.38 3.30 -1.68
C PHE A 32 15.24 2.09 -0.75
N ALA A 33 16.26 1.76 0.04
CA ALA A 33 16.18 0.69 1.04
C ALA A 33 15.15 1.01 2.13
N LEU A 34 15.05 2.27 2.57
CA LEU A 34 14.03 2.72 3.51
C LEU A 34 12.62 2.58 2.93
N ILE A 35 12.42 3.04 1.67
CA ILE A 35 11.15 2.87 0.94
C ILE A 35 10.79 1.39 0.85
N PHE A 36 11.76 0.55 0.49
CA PHE A 36 11.56 -0.90 0.39
C PHE A 36 11.13 -1.51 1.73
N LEU A 37 11.84 -1.20 2.82
CA LEU A 37 11.55 -1.75 4.14
C LEU A 37 10.19 -1.28 4.68
N VAL A 38 9.98 0.04 4.71
CA VAL A 38 8.76 0.64 5.25
C VAL A 38 7.55 0.22 4.41
N GLY A 39 7.69 0.26 3.09
CA GLY A 39 6.65 -0.12 2.15
C GLY A 39 6.27 -1.58 2.27
N THR A 40 7.25 -2.49 2.30
CA THR A 40 6.98 -3.94 2.41
C THR A 40 6.31 -4.28 3.72
N VAL A 41 6.88 -3.83 4.85
CA VAL A 41 6.33 -4.09 6.19
C VAL A 41 4.93 -3.47 6.33
N GLY A 42 4.78 -2.21 5.95
CA GLY A 42 3.52 -1.48 6.07
C GLY A 42 2.39 -2.13 5.26
N ASN A 43 2.60 -2.39 3.97
CA ASN A 43 1.56 -2.97 3.13
C ASN A 43 1.29 -4.44 3.47
N ALA A 44 2.30 -5.23 3.87
CA ALA A 44 2.08 -6.58 4.37
C ALA A 44 1.22 -6.60 5.64
N LEU A 45 1.43 -5.66 6.57
CA LEU A 45 0.58 -5.50 7.75
C LEU A 45 -0.86 -5.12 7.37
N VAL A 46 -1.06 -4.23 6.40
CA VAL A 46 -2.40 -3.87 5.89
C VAL A 46 -3.13 -5.11 5.38
N LEU A 47 -2.48 -5.92 4.52
CA LEU A 47 -3.06 -7.16 4.01
C LEU A 47 -3.35 -8.15 5.15
N ALA A 48 -2.42 -8.33 6.08
CA ALA A 48 -2.59 -9.25 7.20
C ALA A 48 -3.78 -8.87 8.10
N VAL A 49 -4.00 -7.59 8.37
CA VAL A 49 -5.18 -7.13 9.15
C VAL A 49 -6.47 -7.43 8.41
N LEU A 50 -6.52 -7.15 7.11
CA LEU A 50 -7.72 -7.36 6.30
C LEU A 50 -8.07 -8.84 6.13
N LEU A 51 -7.06 -9.71 5.99
CA LEU A 51 -7.25 -11.14 5.82
C LEU A 51 -7.57 -11.87 7.14
N ARG A 52 -7.02 -11.43 8.27
CA ARG A 52 -7.26 -12.05 9.59
C ARG A 52 -8.53 -11.56 10.27
N GLY A 53 -9.03 -10.38 9.92
CA GLY A 53 -10.04 -9.65 10.68
C GLY A 53 -11.45 -10.26 10.71
N GLY A 54 -11.72 -11.34 9.97
CA GLY A 54 -13.04 -12.02 9.92
C GLY A 54 -14.23 -11.10 9.61
N GLN A 55 -13.97 -9.88 9.12
CA GLN A 55 -15.00 -8.88 8.91
C GLN A 55 -15.78 -9.19 7.64
N ALA A 56 -17.05 -8.81 7.63
CA ALA A 56 -17.85 -8.82 6.41
C ALA A 56 -17.11 -8.09 5.28
N VAL A 57 -17.05 -8.73 4.11
CA VAL A 57 -16.38 -8.20 2.92
C VAL A 57 -17.06 -6.88 2.52
N SER A 58 -16.44 -5.76 2.84
CA SER A 58 -16.90 -4.42 2.44
C SER A 58 -16.17 -3.98 1.17
N THR A 59 -16.84 -3.21 0.32
CA THR A 59 -16.24 -2.66 -0.90
C THR A 59 -14.95 -1.88 -0.62
N THR A 60 -14.94 -1.09 0.46
CA THR A 60 -13.73 -0.36 0.93
C THR A 60 -12.58 -1.30 1.22
N ASN A 61 -12.84 -2.42 1.90
CA ASN A 61 -11.80 -3.35 2.30
C ASN A 61 -11.21 -4.05 1.07
N LEU A 62 -12.04 -4.35 0.06
CA LEU A 62 -11.57 -4.87 -1.23
C LEU A 62 -10.67 -3.87 -1.98
N PHE A 63 -11.04 -2.59 -2.01
CA PHE A 63 -10.19 -1.57 -2.63
C PHE A 63 -8.89 -1.32 -1.87
N ILE A 64 -8.92 -1.32 -0.53
CA ILE A 64 -7.69 -1.19 0.29
C ILE A 64 -6.80 -2.42 0.10
N LEU A 65 -7.39 -3.62 0.01
CA LEU A 65 -6.66 -4.86 -0.31
C LEU A 65 -6.01 -4.74 -1.70
N ASN A 66 -6.75 -4.29 -2.71
CA ASN A 66 -6.24 -4.07 -4.07
C ASN A 66 -5.05 -3.10 -4.08
N LEU A 67 -5.18 -1.98 -3.35
CA LEU A 67 -4.12 -0.98 -3.24
C LEU A 67 -2.87 -1.58 -2.56
N GLY A 68 -3.05 -2.34 -1.47
CA GLY A 68 -1.93 -3.00 -0.79
C GLY A 68 -1.23 -4.05 -1.66
N VAL A 69 -1.96 -4.78 -2.52
CA VAL A 69 -1.38 -5.72 -3.49
C VAL A 69 -0.60 -4.98 -4.58
N ALA A 70 -1.16 -3.92 -5.14
CA ALA A 70 -0.49 -3.09 -6.15
C ALA A 70 0.79 -2.46 -5.60
N ASP A 71 0.73 -1.87 -4.40
CA ASP A 71 1.87 -1.25 -3.72
C ASP A 71 2.95 -2.28 -3.36
N LEU A 72 2.60 -3.48 -2.87
CA LEU A 72 3.59 -4.54 -2.62
C LEU A 72 4.25 -5.03 -3.91
N CYS A 73 3.48 -5.22 -4.97
CA CYS A 73 4.02 -5.60 -6.28
C CYS A 73 5.03 -4.55 -6.77
N PHE A 74 4.68 -3.27 -6.66
CA PHE A 74 5.57 -2.17 -6.98
C PHE A 74 6.86 -2.19 -6.13
N ILE A 75 6.71 -2.25 -4.81
CA ILE A 75 7.84 -2.17 -3.88
C ILE A 75 8.78 -3.38 -4.03
N VAL A 76 8.24 -4.59 -4.14
CA VAL A 76 9.06 -5.81 -4.20
C VAL A 76 9.69 -6.00 -5.57
N CYS A 77 8.93 -5.80 -6.64
CA CYS A 77 9.36 -6.13 -8.00
C CYS A 77 10.04 -4.98 -8.73
N CYS A 78 9.88 -3.73 -8.27
CA CYS A 78 10.36 -2.55 -9.01
C CYS A 78 11.42 -1.74 -8.27
N VAL A 79 11.21 -1.46 -6.97
CA VAL A 79 12.10 -0.56 -6.20
C VAL A 79 13.56 -1.03 -6.16
N PRO A 80 13.88 -2.31 -5.92
CA PRO A 80 15.27 -2.77 -5.91
C PRO A 80 15.96 -2.56 -7.25
N PHE A 81 15.28 -2.90 -8.35
CA PHE A 81 15.82 -2.71 -9.70
C PHE A 81 15.95 -1.22 -10.05
N GLN A 82 15.00 -0.38 -9.65
CA GLN A 82 15.14 1.06 -9.85
C GLN A 82 16.34 1.62 -9.06
N ALA A 83 16.58 1.15 -7.84
CA ALA A 83 17.74 1.58 -7.07
C ALA A 83 19.04 1.32 -7.84
N THR A 84 19.16 0.15 -8.49
CA THR A 84 20.34 -0.19 -9.29
C THR A 84 20.56 0.72 -10.49
N ILE A 85 19.51 1.31 -11.09
CA ILE A 85 19.64 2.26 -12.20
C ILE A 85 20.35 3.55 -11.75
N TYR A 86 20.29 3.89 -10.46
CA TYR A 86 20.94 5.08 -9.91
C TYR A 86 22.27 4.79 -9.21
N THR A 87 22.58 3.53 -8.93
CA THR A 87 23.79 3.14 -8.18
C THR A 87 24.80 2.36 -9.01
N LEU A 88 24.36 1.66 -10.05
CA LEU A 88 25.22 0.93 -10.98
C LEU A 88 25.32 1.70 -12.29
N ASP A 89 26.50 1.70 -12.88
CA ASP A 89 26.72 2.28 -14.22
C ASP A 89 26.12 1.39 -15.32
N ASP A 90 26.05 0.07 -15.09
CA ASP A 90 25.59 -0.94 -16.04
C ASP A 90 24.30 -1.64 -15.61
N TRP A 91 23.39 -1.84 -16.58
CA TRP A 91 22.22 -2.71 -16.47
C TRP A 91 22.61 -4.17 -16.73
N VAL A 92 22.78 -4.94 -15.65
CA VAL A 92 23.25 -6.33 -15.68
C VAL A 92 22.12 -7.39 -15.73
N PHE A 93 20.85 -6.97 -15.63
CA PHE A 93 19.71 -7.88 -15.46
C PHE A 93 19.11 -8.41 -16.77
N GLY A 94 19.63 -7.99 -17.91
CA GLY A 94 19.15 -8.44 -19.22
C GLY A 94 17.87 -7.75 -19.72
N SER A 95 17.55 -8.01 -20.99
CA SER A 95 16.49 -7.30 -21.73
C SER A 95 15.09 -7.60 -21.19
N LEU A 96 14.85 -8.83 -20.72
CA LEU A 96 13.57 -9.24 -20.14
C LEU A 96 13.23 -8.41 -18.91
N LEU A 97 14.16 -8.32 -17.95
CA LEU A 97 13.94 -7.54 -16.73
C LEU A 97 13.88 -6.03 -17.01
N CYS A 98 14.65 -5.51 -17.98
CA CYS A 98 14.55 -4.11 -18.40
C CYS A 98 13.11 -3.74 -18.80
N LYS A 99 12.46 -4.59 -19.60
CA LYS A 99 11.07 -4.40 -20.02
C LYS A 99 10.07 -4.68 -18.91
N ALA A 100 10.23 -5.79 -18.21
CA ALA A 100 9.28 -6.24 -17.19
C ALA A 100 9.20 -5.27 -15.99
N VAL A 101 10.34 -4.80 -15.48
CA VAL A 101 10.39 -3.86 -14.36
C VAL A 101 9.69 -2.55 -14.73
N HIS A 102 10.03 -1.94 -15.87
CA HIS A 102 9.40 -0.68 -16.28
C HIS A 102 7.91 -0.88 -16.57
N PHE A 103 7.52 -1.97 -17.24
CA PHE A 103 6.11 -2.31 -17.41
C PHE A 103 5.37 -2.41 -16.07
N LEU A 104 5.93 -3.10 -15.08
CA LEU A 104 5.34 -3.26 -13.75
C LEU A 104 5.25 -1.93 -12.99
N ILE A 105 6.24 -1.04 -13.11
CA ILE A 105 6.21 0.32 -12.54
C ILE A 105 4.97 1.06 -13.03
N PHE A 106 4.78 1.13 -14.35
CA PHE A 106 3.63 1.84 -14.92
C PHE A 106 2.31 1.11 -14.64
N LEU A 107 2.29 -0.23 -14.68
CA LEU A 107 1.09 -1.02 -14.39
C LEU A 107 0.58 -0.76 -12.97
N THR A 108 1.47 -0.85 -11.98
CA THR A 108 1.12 -0.65 -10.58
C THR A 108 0.80 0.81 -10.28
N MET A 109 1.48 1.77 -10.91
CA MET A 109 1.11 3.19 -10.84
C MET A 109 -0.33 3.44 -11.33
N HIS A 110 -0.68 2.95 -12.52
CA HIS A 110 -2.05 3.08 -13.05
C HIS A 110 -3.07 2.38 -12.15
N ALA A 111 -2.76 1.17 -11.67
CA ALA A 111 -3.64 0.42 -10.79
C ALA A 111 -3.90 1.16 -9.48
N SER A 112 -2.88 1.70 -8.82
CA SER A 112 -3.01 2.48 -7.59
C SER A 112 -3.79 3.78 -7.82
N SER A 113 -3.50 4.49 -8.92
CA SER A 113 -4.17 5.75 -9.24
C SER A 113 -5.67 5.57 -9.54
N PHE A 114 -6.02 4.61 -10.40
CA PHE A 114 -7.41 4.29 -10.69
C PHE A 114 -8.14 3.70 -9.47
N THR A 115 -7.44 2.95 -8.62
CA THR A 115 -8.01 2.47 -7.34
C THR A 115 -8.37 3.64 -6.44
N LEU A 116 -7.52 4.66 -6.31
CA LEU A 116 -7.82 5.85 -5.50
C LEU A 116 -9.04 6.61 -6.04
N ALA A 117 -9.16 6.75 -7.36
CA ALA A 117 -10.35 7.33 -7.99
C ALA A 117 -11.61 6.50 -7.74
N ALA A 118 -11.52 5.16 -7.82
CA ALA A 118 -12.64 4.28 -7.51
C ALA A 118 -13.06 4.36 -6.03
N VAL A 119 -12.08 4.42 -5.11
CA VAL A 119 -12.32 4.62 -3.68
C VAL A 119 -13.03 5.94 -3.40
N SER A 120 -12.62 7.03 -4.07
CA SER A 120 -13.24 8.34 -3.86
C SER A 120 -14.68 8.38 -4.35
N LEU A 121 -14.97 7.72 -5.48
CA LEU A 121 -16.32 7.55 -6.00
C LEU A 121 -17.19 6.70 -5.06
N ASP A 122 -16.67 5.55 -4.61
CA ASP A 122 -17.37 4.68 -3.64
C ASP A 122 -17.71 5.45 -2.35
N ARG A 123 -16.79 6.30 -1.86
CA ARG A 123 -17.05 7.19 -0.71
C ARG A 123 -18.10 8.25 -0.99
N TYR A 124 -18.03 8.89 -2.16
CA TYR A 124 -19.00 9.89 -2.56
C TYR A 124 -20.42 9.29 -2.59
N LEU A 125 -20.58 8.12 -3.21
CA LEU A 125 -21.85 7.39 -3.27
C LEU A 125 -22.37 7.05 -1.86
N ALA A 126 -21.51 6.52 -1.00
CA ALA A 126 -21.87 6.14 0.37
C ALA A 126 -22.37 7.28 1.26
N ILE A 127 -21.96 8.52 0.96
CA ILE A 127 -22.29 9.71 1.73
C ILE A 127 -23.49 10.45 1.12
N ARG A 128 -23.49 10.61 -0.20
CA ARG A 128 -24.50 11.41 -0.89
C ARG A 128 -25.80 10.64 -1.14
N TYR A 129 -25.72 9.35 -1.44
CA TYR A 129 -26.86 8.53 -1.83
C TYR A 129 -26.97 7.26 -0.97
N PRO A 130 -27.23 7.38 0.35
CA PRO A 130 -27.13 6.26 1.28
C PRO A 130 -28.03 5.06 0.91
N LEU A 131 -29.24 5.29 0.38
CA LEU A 131 -30.15 4.23 -0.04
C LEU A 131 -29.66 3.52 -1.31
N HIS A 132 -29.42 4.25 -2.40
CA HIS A 132 -28.93 3.67 -3.66
C HIS A 132 -27.50 3.09 -3.53
N SER A 133 -26.68 3.65 -2.64
CA SER A 133 -25.34 3.11 -2.36
C SER A 133 -25.38 1.69 -1.79
N ARG A 134 -26.48 1.26 -1.18
CA ARG A 134 -26.64 -0.11 -0.67
C ARG A 134 -26.73 -1.13 -1.80
N GLU A 135 -27.34 -0.75 -2.92
CA GLU A 135 -27.47 -1.57 -4.13
C GLU A 135 -26.19 -1.55 -4.96
N LEU A 136 -25.52 -0.39 -5.03
CA LEU A 136 -24.29 -0.23 -5.82
C LEU A 136 -23.05 -0.79 -5.11
N ARG A 137 -22.92 -0.61 -3.79
CA ARG A 137 -21.72 -0.99 -3.03
C ARG A 137 -21.79 -2.45 -2.59
N THR A 138 -21.89 -3.34 -3.56
CA THR A 138 -21.82 -4.80 -3.37
C THR A 138 -20.40 -5.31 -3.64
N PRO A 139 -19.99 -6.44 -3.03
CA PRO A 139 -18.70 -7.06 -3.33
C PRO A 139 -18.53 -7.43 -4.82
N ARG A 140 -19.61 -7.81 -5.51
CA ARG A 140 -19.61 -8.11 -6.95
C ARG A 140 -19.24 -6.88 -7.78
N ASN A 141 -19.90 -5.76 -7.52
CA ASN A 141 -19.61 -4.50 -8.23
C ASN A 141 -18.21 -3.98 -7.90
N ALA A 142 -17.75 -4.13 -6.65
CA ALA A 142 -16.38 -3.79 -6.27
C ALA A 142 -15.34 -4.66 -7.00
N MET A 143 -15.59 -5.97 -7.14
CA MET A 143 -14.72 -6.86 -7.90
C MET A 143 -14.72 -6.50 -9.39
N ALA A 144 -15.89 -6.21 -9.97
CA ALA A 144 -15.98 -5.73 -11.35
C ALA A 144 -15.20 -4.42 -11.56
N ALA A 145 -15.29 -3.48 -10.61
CA ALA A 145 -14.51 -2.25 -10.64
C ALA A 145 -13.01 -2.51 -10.53
N ILE A 146 -12.58 -3.44 -9.68
CA ILE A 146 -11.16 -3.85 -9.57
C ILE A 146 -10.68 -4.48 -10.89
N SER A 147 -11.46 -5.39 -11.49
CA SER A 147 -11.13 -5.97 -12.80
C SER A 147 -11.02 -4.89 -13.88
N LEU A 148 -11.90 -3.89 -13.88
CA LEU A 148 -11.82 -2.74 -14.78
C LEU A 148 -10.56 -1.91 -14.53
N VAL A 149 -10.20 -1.67 -13.26
CA VAL A 149 -8.96 -0.97 -12.88
C VAL A 149 -7.75 -1.69 -13.47
N TRP A 150 -7.64 -3.01 -13.29
CA TRP A 150 -6.52 -3.78 -13.83
C TRP A 150 -6.53 -3.83 -15.35
N GLY A 151 -7.70 -4.00 -15.98
CA GLY A 151 -7.84 -3.99 -17.44
C GLY A 151 -7.39 -2.67 -18.06
N LEU A 152 -7.82 -1.53 -17.51
CA LEU A 152 -7.38 -0.22 -17.95
C LEU A 152 -5.88 -0.01 -17.67
N SER A 153 -5.39 -0.45 -16.51
CA SER A 153 -3.97 -0.33 -16.16
C SER A 153 -3.08 -1.11 -17.12
N LEU A 154 -3.50 -2.32 -17.51
CA LEU A 154 -2.82 -3.14 -18.52
C LEU A 154 -2.85 -2.46 -19.89
N LEU A 155 -4.02 -1.94 -20.31
CA LEU A 155 -4.18 -1.24 -21.58
C LEU A 155 -3.22 -0.06 -21.71
N PHE A 156 -3.17 0.81 -20.69
CA PHE A 156 -2.31 1.99 -20.73
C PHE A 156 -0.83 1.68 -20.48
N SER A 157 -0.51 0.57 -19.81
CA SER A 157 0.89 0.19 -19.53
C SER A 157 1.52 -0.68 -20.63
N ALA A 158 0.72 -1.35 -21.45
CA ALA A 158 1.20 -2.24 -22.52
C ALA A 158 2.25 -1.60 -23.47
N PRO A 159 2.13 -0.32 -23.89
CA PRO A 159 3.14 0.31 -24.75
C PRO A 159 4.55 0.33 -24.14
N TYR A 160 4.68 0.29 -22.81
CA TYR A 160 5.98 0.32 -22.14
C TYR A 160 6.85 -0.91 -22.38
N LEU A 161 6.27 -2.04 -22.81
CA LEU A 161 7.00 -3.24 -23.21
C LEU A 161 7.86 -3.02 -24.47
N SER A 162 7.47 -2.05 -25.31
CA SER A 162 8.21 -1.63 -26.50
C SER A 162 8.99 -0.34 -26.28
N TYR A 163 8.55 0.50 -25.34
CA TYR A 163 9.17 1.78 -25.01
C TYR A 163 10.59 1.64 -24.46
N TYR A 164 10.81 0.70 -23.52
CA TYR A 164 12.11 0.44 -22.91
C TYR A 164 12.88 -0.67 -23.63
N ARG A 165 14.18 -0.43 -23.86
CA ARG A 165 15.07 -1.40 -24.48
C ARG A 165 16.46 -1.34 -23.83
N GLN A 166 17.09 -2.51 -23.72
CA GLN A 166 18.50 -2.61 -23.41
C GLN A 166 19.34 -2.40 -24.68
N SER A 167 20.35 -1.53 -24.59
CA SER A 167 21.34 -1.33 -25.66
C SER A 167 22.72 -1.04 -25.08
N ARG A 168 23.77 -1.27 -25.86
CA ARG A 168 25.13 -0.87 -25.51
C ARG A 168 25.39 0.56 -26.02
N LEU A 169 25.69 1.49 -25.12
CA LEU A 169 25.94 2.89 -25.40
C LEU A 169 27.28 3.29 -24.75
N ALA A 170 28.25 3.75 -25.54
CA ALA A 170 29.59 4.13 -25.05
C ALA A 170 30.24 3.06 -24.14
N ASN A 171 30.26 1.80 -24.60
CA ASN A 171 30.72 0.61 -23.86
C ASN A 171 29.92 0.18 -22.63
N LEU A 172 28.92 0.96 -22.20
CA LEU A 172 28.02 0.63 -21.09
C LEU A 172 26.74 -0.03 -21.58
N THR A 173 26.18 -0.94 -20.81
CA THR A 173 24.89 -1.57 -21.08
C THR A 173 23.80 -0.81 -20.34
N VAL A 174 22.89 -0.14 -21.05
CA VAL A 174 21.86 0.71 -20.43
C VAL A 174 20.46 0.25 -20.80
N CYS A 175 19.53 0.33 -19.83
CA CYS A 175 18.10 0.19 -20.06
C CYS A 175 17.48 1.59 -20.19
N HIS A 176 16.99 1.94 -21.37
CA HIS A 176 16.56 3.32 -21.66
C HIS A 176 15.35 3.38 -22.60
N PRO A 177 14.64 4.53 -22.63
CA PRO A 177 13.58 4.80 -23.59
C PRO A 177 14.10 4.83 -25.04
N ALA A 178 13.70 3.86 -25.86
CA ALA A 178 14.21 3.67 -27.22
C ALA A 178 13.33 4.33 -28.32
N TRP A 179 12.15 4.84 -27.96
CA TRP A 179 11.25 5.48 -28.92
C TRP A 179 11.76 6.84 -29.38
N SER A 180 11.31 7.28 -30.56
CA SER A 180 11.64 8.62 -31.07
C SER A 180 11.10 9.73 -30.16
N ALA A 181 11.76 10.90 -30.14
CA ALA A 181 11.38 12.00 -29.25
C ALA A 181 9.88 12.39 -29.31
N PRO A 182 9.23 12.51 -30.49
CA PRO A 182 7.80 12.82 -30.55
C PRO A 182 6.91 11.74 -29.91
N ARG A 183 7.24 10.46 -30.13
CA ARG A 183 6.50 9.33 -29.53
C ARG A 183 6.71 9.24 -28.03
N ARG A 184 7.93 9.51 -27.54
CA ARG A 184 8.21 9.58 -26.10
C ARG A 184 7.42 10.69 -25.43
N ARG A 185 7.44 11.89 -26.02
CA ARG A 185 6.64 13.03 -25.54
C ARG A 185 5.16 12.70 -25.48
N ALA A 186 4.61 12.10 -26.53
CA ALA A 186 3.21 11.70 -26.56
C ALA A 186 2.90 10.68 -25.44
N MET A 187 3.74 9.67 -25.26
CA MET A 187 3.55 8.65 -24.21
C MET A 187 3.60 9.25 -22.80
N ASP A 188 4.57 10.13 -22.53
CA ASP A 188 4.74 10.77 -21.23
C ASP A 188 3.58 11.72 -20.91
N LEU A 189 3.07 12.44 -21.93
CA LEU A 189 1.86 13.27 -21.82
C LEU A 189 0.60 12.46 -21.59
N CYS A 190 0.40 11.38 -22.35
CA CYS A 190 -0.71 10.45 -22.13
C CYS A 190 -0.67 9.91 -20.70
N THR A 191 0.51 9.55 -20.23
CA THR A 191 0.71 9.06 -18.87
C THR A 191 0.37 10.14 -17.84
N PHE A 192 0.88 11.36 -17.99
CA PHE A 192 0.49 12.48 -17.13
C PHE A 192 -1.03 12.70 -17.07
N VAL A 193 -1.71 12.67 -18.22
CA VAL A 193 -3.17 12.88 -18.26
C VAL A 193 -3.91 11.73 -17.58
N VAL A 194 -3.56 10.49 -17.93
CA VAL A 194 -4.29 9.29 -17.51
C VAL A 194 -3.98 8.91 -16.08
N SER A 195 -2.71 8.92 -15.67
CA SER A 195 -2.27 8.48 -14.35
C SER A 195 -2.37 9.57 -13.28
N TYR A 196 -2.41 10.85 -13.66
CA TYR A 196 -2.42 11.96 -12.72
C TYR A 196 -3.60 12.91 -12.92
N LEU A 197 -3.71 13.61 -14.05
CA LEU A 197 -4.71 14.69 -14.20
C LEU A 197 -6.15 14.19 -14.05
N LEU A 198 -6.51 13.09 -14.73
CA LEU A 198 -7.85 12.51 -14.67
C LEU A 198 -8.19 12.01 -13.25
N PRO A 199 -7.35 11.18 -12.59
CA PRO A 199 -7.53 10.79 -11.20
C PRO A 199 -7.65 11.98 -10.25
N VAL A 200 -6.78 12.98 -10.35
CA VAL A 200 -6.82 14.20 -9.53
C VAL A 200 -8.12 14.96 -9.74
N LEU A 201 -8.61 15.07 -10.98
CA LEU A 201 -9.90 15.69 -11.27
C LEU A 201 -11.05 14.93 -10.61
N VAL A 202 -11.08 13.60 -10.74
CA VAL A 202 -12.09 12.75 -10.08
C VAL A 202 -12.04 12.91 -8.56
N LEU A 203 -10.84 12.86 -7.96
CA LEU A 203 -10.62 13.06 -6.53
C LEU A 203 -11.11 14.44 -6.08
N GLY A 204 -10.67 15.51 -6.75
CA GLY A 204 -11.04 16.88 -6.46
C GLY A 204 -12.55 17.10 -6.53
N LEU A 205 -13.19 16.63 -7.61
CA LEU A 205 -14.63 16.76 -7.82
C LEU A 205 -15.44 15.95 -6.78
N THR A 206 -15.07 14.70 -6.52
CA THR A 206 -15.78 13.83 -5.57
C THR A 206 -15.63 14.32 -4.13
N TYR A 207 -14.44 14.77 -3.73
CA TYR A 207 -14.24 15.32 -2.39
C TYR A 207 -14.84 16.70 -2.21
N ALA A 208 -14.75 17.60 -3.20
CA ALA A 208 -15.42 18.90 -3.14
C ALA A 208 -16.94 18.75 -2.99
N ARG A 209 -17.54 17.78 -3.70
CA ARG A 209 -18.98 17.47 -3.53
C ARG A 209 -19.28 16.85 -2.17
N THR A 210 -18.45 15.91 -1.71
CA THR A 210 -18.57 15.29 -0.38
C THR A 210 -18.50 16.33 0.74
N LEU A 211 -17.52 17.22 0.70
CA LEU A 211 -17.34 18.29 1.67
C LEU A 211 -18.55 19.23 1.62
N ARG A 212 -18.92 19.79 0.46
CA ARG A 212 -20.10 20.66 0.36
C ARG A 212 -21.37 20.04 0.96
N TYR A 213 -21.60 18.75 0.71
CA TYR A 213 -22.73 18.04 1.31
C TYR A 213 -22.58 17.92 2.83
N LEU A 214 -21.41 17.53 3.33
CA LEU A 214 -21.15 17.43 4.76
C LEU A 214 -21.25 18.76 5.50
N TRP A 215 -20.97 19.88 4.83
CA TRP A 215 -21.12 21.22 5.39
C TRP A 215 -22.58 21.66 5.42
N ARG A 216 -23.34 21.41 4.34
CA ARG A 216 -24.78 21.73 4.27
C ARG A 216 -25.67 20.83 5.14
N ALA A 217 -25.27 19.58 5.34
CA ALA A 217 -26.05 18.61 6.13
C ALA A 217 -25.74 18.66 7.64
N VAL A 218 -24.90 19.59 8.09
CA VAL A 218 -24.60 19.79 9.53
C VAL A 218 -25.42 20.95 10.03
N ASP A 219 -26.57 20.63 10.60
CA ASP A 219 -27.06 21.41 11.73
C ASP A 219 -26.25 20.99 12.97
N PRO A 220 -25.71 21.94 13.75
CA PRO A 220 -25.01 21.66 15.01
C PRO A 220 -25.84 20.81 15.99
N ALA A 221 -27.17 20.88 15.89
CA ALA A 221 -28.12 20.22 16.80
C ALA A 221 -28.29 18.69 16.58
N THR A 222 -27.91 18.11 15.43
CA THR A 222 -28.14 16.67 15.12
C THR A 222 -26.87 15.82 15.04
N ALA A 223 -25.78 16.25 15.70
CA ALA A 223 -24.47 15.59 15.69
C ALA A 223 -24.38 14.27 16.51
N GLY A 224 -25.51 13.63 16.82
CA GLY A 224 -25.60 12.60 17.87
C GLY A 224 -25.25 11.14 17.51
N SER A 225 -25.21 10.72 16.23
CA SER A 225 -25.01 9.30 15.93
C SER A 225 -23.54 8.89 15.72
N GLY A 226 -23.04 7.97 16.56
CA GLY A 226 -21.67 7.43 16.49
C GLY A 226 -21.29 6.85 15.12
N ALA A 227 -22.27 6.30 14.39
CA ALA A 227 -22.10 5.82 13.02
C ALA A 227 -21.73 6.93 12.02
N ARG A 228 -22.29 8.14 12.17
CA ARG A 228 -22.01 9.31 11.32
C ARG A 228 -20.60 9.85 11.57
N ARG A 229 -20.14 9.83 12.84
CA ARG A 229 -18.76 10.17 13.23
C ARG A 229 -17.73 9.17 12.67
N ALA A 230 -18.03 7.87 12.73
CA ALA A 230 -17.18 6.84 12.16
C ALA A 230 -17.03 6.99 10.63
N LYS A 231 -18.15 7.24 9.91
CA LYS A 231 -18.13 7.50 8.46
C LYS A 231 -17.26 8.72 8.11
N ARG A 232 -17.43 9.87 8.79
CA ARG A 232 -16.60 11.08 8.59
C ARG A 232 -15.12 10.80 8.75
N LYS A 233 -14.76 9.98 9.75
CA LYS A 233 -13.37 9.65 10.03
C LYS A 233 -12.72 8.83 8.91
N VAL A 234 -13.44 7.84 8.37
CA VAL A 234 -12.98 7.07 7.20
C VAL A 234 -12.87 7.97 5.97
N THR A 235 -13.81 8.89 5.75
CA THR A 235 -13.72 9.87 4.66
C THR A 235 -12.51 10.78 4.80
N ARG A 236 -12.24 11.31 6.01
CA ARG A 236 -11.04 12.14 6.27
C ARG A 236 -9.75 11.37 5.98
N MET A 237 -9.67 10.09 6.36
CA MET A 237 -8.53 9.23 6.05
C MET A 237 -8.27 9.15 4.54
N ILE A 238 -9.33 8.88 3.77
CA ILE A 238 -9.26 8.71 2.32
C ILE A 238 -8.91 10.04 1.61
N ILE A 239 -9.40 11.18 2.10
CA ILE A 239 -9.00 12.51 1.62
C ILE A 239 -7.51 12.75 1.86
N ILE A 240 -6.99 12.40 3.04
CA ILE A 240 -5.56 12.54 3.36
C ILE A 240 -4.72 11.67 2.42
N VAL A 241 -5.09 10.41 2.21
CA VAL A 241 -4.41 9.51 1.26
C VAL A 241 -4.40 10.11 -0.14
N ALA A 242 -5.54 10.64 -0.61
CA ALA A 242 -5.62 11.26 -1.92
C ALA A 242 -4.78 12.53 -2.07
N ALA A 243 -4.76 13.39 -1.04
CA ALA A 243 -3.92 14.59 -1.05
C ALA A 243 -2.43 14.19 -1.10
N LEU A 244 -2.03 13.16 -0.36
CA LEU A 244 -0.67 12.67 -0.36
C LEU A 244 -0.29 12.03 -1.71
N PHE A 245 -1.22 11.34 -2.37
CA PHE A 245 -1.04 10.90 -3.76
C PHE A 245 -0.72 12.09 -4.68
N CYS A 246 -1.51 13.16 -4.64
CA CYS A 246 -1.24 14.35 -5.46
C CYS A 246 0.15 14.92 -5.17
N LEU A 247 0.49 15.10 -3.88
CA LEU A 247 1.76 15.68 -3.47
C LEU A 247 2.97 14.81 -3.82
N CYS A 248 2.84 13.49 -3.75
CA CYS A 248 3.94 12.57 -4.08
C CYS A 248 4.19 12.49 -5.59
N TRP A 249 3.14 12.55 -6.41
CA TRP A 249 3.26 12.41 -7.87
C TRP A 249 3.51 13.72 -8.60
N MET A 250 3.10 14.87 -8.03
CA MET A 250 3.27 16.18 -8.65
C MET A 250 4.72 16.47 -9.07
N PRO A 251 5.76 16.31 -8.23
CA PRO A 251 7.12 16.67 -8.60
C PRO A 251 7.62 15.89 -9.82
N HIS A 252 7.30 14.60 -9.90
CA HIS A 252 7.67 13.74 -11.03
C HIS A 252 7.04 14.24 -12.33
N HIS A 253 5.72 14.51 -12.32
CA HIS A 253 5.02 15.01 -13.51
C HIS A 253 5.40 16.44 -13.87
N THR A 254 5.69 17.31 -12.91
CA THR A 254 6.19 18.65 -13.20
C THR A 254 7.55 18.56 -13.89
N LEU A 255 8.47 17.74 -13.40
CA LEU A 255 9.78 17.58 -14.04
C LEU A 255 9.69 17.00 -15.45
N ILE A 256 8.84 16.01 -15.71
CA ILE A 256 8.71 15.46 -17.06
C ILE A 256 8.18 16.51 -18.05
N LEU A 257 7.25 17.36 -17.61
CA LEU A 257 6.77 18.49 -18.42
C LEU A 257 7.86 19.56 -18.61
N CYS A 258 8.65 19.87 -17.58
CA CYS A 258 9.77 20.80 -17.72
C CYS A 258 10.84 20.29 -18.69
N VAL A 259 11.09 18.98 -18.74
CA VAL A 259 12.02 18.36 -19.70
C VAL A 259 11.49 18.48 -21.14
N TRP A 260 10.18 18.32 -21.36
CA TRP A 260 9.60 18.35 -22.71
C TRP A 260 9.30 19.75 -23.25
N PHE A 261 8.97 20.71 -22.39
CA PHE A 261 8.48 22.04 -22.78
C PHE A 261 9.37 23.19 -22.30
N GLY A 262 10.27 22.92 -21.36
CA GLY A 262 11.18 23.91 -20.78
C GLY A 262 12.62 23.77 -21.25
N ARG A 263 13.49 24.64 -20.74
CA ARG A 263 14.94 24.51 -20.85
C ARG A 263 15.44 23.78 -19.60
N PHE A 264 15.68 22.47 -19.73
CA PHE A 264 16.16 21.64 -18.62
C PHE A 264 17.61 21.22 -18.86
N PRO A 265 18.61 22.00 -18.38
CA PRO A 265 20.01 21.70 -18.63
C PRO A 265 20.42 20.43 -17.88
N LEU A 266 21.37 19.67 -18.43
CA LEU A 266 21.90 18.46 -17.80
C LEU A 266 23.01 18.84 -16.79
N THR A 267 22.61 19.16 -15.56
CA THR A 267 23.50 19.58 -14.47
C THR A 267 23.36 18.61 -13.30
N ARG A 268 24.30 18.62 -12.35
CA ARG A 268 24.18 17.83 -11.11
C ARG A 268 22.89 18.15 -10.35
N ALA A 269 22.51 19.43 -10.30
CA ALA A 269 21.28 19.87 -9.63
C ALA A 269 20.01 19.30 -10.29
N THR A 270 19.93 19.34 -11.62
CA THR A 270 18.76 18.81 -12.36
C THR A 270 18.70 17.28 -12.33
N TYR A 271 19.85 16.60 -12.28
CA TYR A 271 19.94 15.16 -12.04
C TYR A 271 19.45 14.79 -10.63
N ALA A 272 19.89 15.51 -9.60
CA ALA A 272 19.44 15.32 -8.22
C ALA A 272 17.94 15.58 -8.07
N LEU A 273 17.40 16.64 -8.68
CA LEU A 273 15.96 16.91 -8.72
C LEU A 273 15.18 15.76 -9.34
N ARG A 274 15.69 15.18 -10.44
CA ARG A 274 15.08 14.01 -11.07
C ARG A 274 15.05 12.83 -10.11
N ILE A 275 16.14 12.51 -9.41
CA ILE A 275 16.17 11.42 -8.43
C ILE A 275 15.18 11.69 -7.29
N LEU A 276 15.22 12.88 -6.70
CA LEU A 276 14.32 13.27 -5.62
C LEU A 276 12.85 13.14 -6.02
N SER A 277 12.49 13.54 -7.24
CA SER A 277 11.11 13.39 -7.73
C SER A 277 10.66 11.93 -7.83
N HIS A 278 11.55 11.01 -8.21
CA HIS A 278 11.26 9.57 -8.25
C HIS A 278 11.15 9.00 -6.83
N LEU A 279 12.04 9.41 -5.92
CA LEU A 279 11.98 8.98 -4.52
C LEU A 279 10.66 9.42 -3.87
N VAL A 280 10.24 10.66 -4.10
CA VAL A 280 8.97 11.20 -3.58
C VAL A 280 7.76 10.48 -4.19
N SER A 281 7.76 10.20 -5.50
CA SER A 281 6.66 9.44 -6.10
C SER A 281 6.60 7.99 -5.61
N TYR A 282 7.74 7.37 -5.32
CA TYR A 282 7.81 5.98 -4.85
C TYR A 282 7.45 5.86 -3.37
N ALA A 283 7.74 6.89 -2.58
CA ALA A 283 7.30 6.99 -1.19
C ALA A 283 5.77 6.96 -1.05
N ASN A 284 5.01 7.30 -2.10
CA ASN A 284 3.54 7.19 -2.13
C ASN A 284 3.04 5.81 -1.64
N SER A 285 3.68 4.72 -2.06
CA SER A 285 3.31 3.36 -1.65
C SER A 285 3.59 3.07 -0.17
N CYS A 286 4.47 3.84 0.48
CA CYS A 286 4.75 3.72 1.92
C CYS A 286 3.76 4.52 2.78
N VAL A 287 3.21 5.61 2.23
CA VAL A 287 2.36 6.55 2.95
C VAL A 287 1.00 5.93 3.30
N ASN A 288 0.47 5.06 2.44
CA ASN A 288 -0.85 4.43 2.62
C ASN A 288 -1.01 3.71 3.98
N PRO A 289 -0.15 2.73 4.35
CA PRO A 289 -0.16 2.10 5.67
C PRO A 289 -0.01 3.08 6.84
N ILE A 290 0.84 4.10 6.70
CA ILE A 290 1.08 5.10 7.75
C ILE A 290 -0.21 5.87 8.05
N VAL A 291 -0.90 6.32 7.00
CA VAL A 291 -2.19 7.02 7.15
C VAL A 291 -3.22 6.10 7.80
N TYR A 292 -3.27 4.81 7.43
CA TYR A 292 -4.17 3.85 8.06
C TYR A 292 -3.87 3.64 9.54
N ALA A 293 -2.60 3.53 9.93
CA ALA A 293 -2.18 3.40 11.34
C ALA A 293 -2.59 4.61 12.19
N LEU A 294 -2.34 5.81 11.68
CA LEU A 294 -2.59 7.06 12.40
C LEU A 294 -4.09 7.35 12.51
N VAL A 295 -4.81 7.22 11.39
CA VAL A 295 -6.20 7.65 11.32
C VAL A 295 -7.15 6.53 11.78
N SER A 296 -7.01 5.29 11.33
CA SER A 296 -7.99 4.23 11.63
C SER A 296 -7.72 3.52 12.96
N LYS A 297 -8.70 3.56 13.88
CA LYS A 297 -8.63 2.80 15.16
C LYS A 297 -8.58 1.29 14.90
N HIS A 298 -9.28 0.83 13.86
CA HIS A 298 -9.35 -0.58 13.50
C HIS A 298 -7.98 -1.10 13.03
N PHE A 299 -7.37 -0.44 12.04
CA PHE A 299 -6.04 -0.82 11.57
C PHE A 299 -5.00 -0.72 12.69
N ARG A 300 -5.05 0.32 13.53
CA ARG A 300 -4.14 0.44 14.68
C ARG A 300 -4.28 -0.68 15.71
N LYS A 301 -5.49 -1.18 15.94
CA LYS A 301 -5.71 -2.34 16.83
C LYS A 301 -5.15 -3.60 16.18
N GLY A 302 -5.49 -3.85 14.91
CA GLY A 302 -4.98 -5.00 14.16
C GLY A 302 -3.46 -5.02 14.05
N PHE A 303 -2.82 -3.89 13.76
CA PHE A 303 -1.35 -3.78 13.71
C PHE A 303 -0.73 -4.11 15.06
N ARG A 304 -1.27 -3.60 16.18
CA ARG A 304 -0.76 -3.93 17.52
C ARG A 304 -0.93 -5.40 17.87
N GLU A 305 -2.05 -6.01 17.50
CA GLU A 305 -2.29 -7.44 17.75
C GLU A 305 -1.31 -8.32 16.98
N ILE A 306 -1.06 -7.99 15.70
CA ILE A 306 -0.09 -8.71 14.86
C ILE A 306 1.33 -8.52 15.40
N CYS A 307 1.75 -7.29 15.68
CA CYS A 307 3.08 -7.01 16.23
C CYS A 307 3.27 -7.69 17.59
N ALA A 308 2.28 -7.64 18.48
CA ALA A 308 2.33 -8.34 19.77
C ALA A 308 2.34 -9.86 19.61
N GLY A 309 1.69 -10.42 18.58
CA GLY A 309 1.77 -11.83 18.23
C GLY A 309 3.17 -12.24 17.75
N LEU A 310 3.78 -11.44 16.87
CA LEU A 310 5.15 -11.65 16.38
C LEU A 310 6.18 -11.56 17.52
N LEU A 311 6.05 -10.56 18.39
CA LEU A 311 6.93 -10.39 19.57
C LEU A 311 6.75 -11.52 20.61
N ARG A 312 5.56 -12.12 20.72
CA ARG A 312 5.29 -13.25 21.62
C ARG A 312 5.77 -14.61 21.08
N HIS A 313 5.99 -14.72 19.77
CA HIS A 313 6.59 -15.90 19.12
C HIS A 313 8.13 -15.85 19.03
N ALA A 314 8.77 -14.76 19.47
CA ALA A 314 10.21 -14.82 19.80
C ALA A 314 10.41 -15.88 20.90
N PRO A 315 11.40 -16.78 20.79
CA PRO A 315 11.48 -17.96 21.63
C PRO A 315 11.60 -17.52 23.09
N ARG A 316 10.54 -17.77 23.87
CA ARG A 316 10.66 -17.82 25.33
C ARG A 316 11.69 -18.90 25.61
N ARG A 317 12.91 -18.51 26.01
CA ARG A 317 13.83 -19.43 26.71
C ARG A 317 12.98 -20.14 27.76
N ALA A 318 12.82 -21.44 27.58
CA ALA A 318 11.99 -22.27 28.42
C ALA A 318 12.56 -22.27 29.85
N SER A 319 12.08 -21.36 30.70
CA SER A 319 12.26 -21.50 32.14
C SER A 319 11.34 -22.63 32.57
N ARG A 320 11.87 -23.86 32.60
CA ARG A 320 11.25 -25.01 33.27
C ARG A 320 10.94 -24.59 34.71
N ARG A 321 9.69 -24.23 35.01
CA ARG A 321 9.16 -24.38 36.36
C ARG A 321 8.53 -25.76 36.42
N VAL A 322 9.21 -26.65 37.13
CA VAL A 322 8.69 -27.96 37.51
C VAL A 322 7.52 -27.71 38.45
N CYS A 323 6.30 -28.07 38.02
CA CYS A 323 5.18 -28.23 38.94
C CYS A 323 5.34 -29.58 39.63
N VAL A 324 5.66 -29.57 40.91
CA VAL A 324 5.54 -30.75 41.79
C VAL A 324 4.08 -30.88 42.18
N ALA A 325 3.40 -31.93 41.70
CA ALA A 325 2.05 -32.28 42.13
C ALA A 325 2.09 -33.00 43.49
N PRO A 326 1.18 -32.74 44.44
CA PRO A 326 1.08 -33.54 45.65
C PRO A 326 0.46 -34.91 45.37
N LEU A 327 1.09 -35.93 45.91
CA LEU A 327 0.72 -37.34 45.82
C LEU A 327 -0.58 -37.63 46.58
N CYS A 328 -1.56 -38.22 45.89
CA CYS A 328 -2.81 -38.71 46.46
C CYS A 328 -2.54 -40.02 47.23
N ARG A 329 -2.70 -40.03 48.57
CA ARG A 329 -2.71 -41.26 49.38
C ARG A 329 -4.15 -41.80 49.49
N ARG A 330 -4.41 -42.90 48.79
CA ARG A 330 -5.51 -43.83 49.11
C ARG A 330 -5.06 -44.73 50.25
N LEU A 331 -5.87 -44.86 51.29
CA LEU A 331 -5.85 -45.99 52.22
C LEU A 331 -7.26 -46.57 52.27
N SER A 332 -7.33 -47.89 52.09
CA SER A 332 -8.53 -48.72 52.11
C SER A 332 -8.44 -49.68 53.31
N ALA A 333 -9.61 -50.01 53.89
CA ALA A 333 -9.97 -51.15 54.76
C ALA A 333 -10.76 -50.64 55.98
N ALA A 334 -11.75 -51.31 56.57
CA ALA A 334 -12.65 -52.42 56.23
C ALA A 334 -13.62 -52.52 57.44
N SER A 335 -14.86 -53.00 57.24
CA SER A 335 -15.74 -53.76 58.17
C SER A 335 -17.23 -53.33 58.17
N ARG A 336 -18.11 -54.34 58.08
CA ARG A 336 -19.59 -54.32 58.16
C ARG A 336 -20.07 -54.39 59.66
N PRO A 337 -21.36 -54.61 60.05
CA PRO A 337 -22.66 -54.64 59.32
C PRO A 337 -23.87 -53.94 60.04
N ALA A 338 -25.02 -53.93 59.35
CA ALA A 338 -26.43 -54.05 59.81
C ALA A 338 -27.09 -52.93 60.67
N THR A 339 -28.22 -52.40 60.17
CA THR A 339 -29.59 -52.53 60.74
C THR A 339 -30.61 -51.76 59.88
N SER A 340 -31.70 -52.42 59.49
CA SER A 340 -33.01 -51.81 59.17
C SER A 340 -33.80 -51.68 60.50
N PRO A 341 -34.84 -50.81 60.64
CA PRO A 341 -36.15 -51.05 60.01
C PRO A 341 -37.03 -49.81 59.66
N THR A 342 -38.12 -50.09 58.94
CA THR A 342 -39.48 -49.47 58.95
C THR A 342 -39.80 -48.11 58.28
N CYS A 343 -40.57 -48.20 57.19
CA CYS A 343 -41.62 -47.28 56.69
C CYS A 343 -42.90 -47.35 57.60
N PRO A 344 -44.00 -46.54 57.44
CA PRO A 344 -44.52 -45.93 56.20
C PRO A 344 -45.25 -44.57 56.29
N GLY A 345 -45.55 -43.94 55.14
CA GLY A 345 -46.61 -42.91 55.09
C GLY A 345 -46.73 -42.07 53.81
N ARG A 346 -47.71 -42.47 52.97
CA ARG A 346 -48.41 -41.77 51.87
C ARG A 346 -47.74 -41.55 50.50
N THR A 347 -48.42 -42.16 49.53
CA THR A 347 -48.26 -42.26 48.08
C THR A 347 -49.05 -41.18 47.30
N PRO A 348 -48.91 -41.10 45.95
CA PRO A 348 -48.98 -39.90 45.12
C PRO A 348 -50.29 -39.79 44.31
N LYS A 349 -50.44 -38.73 43.51
CA LYS A 349 -51.32 -38.72 42.32
C LYS A 349 -50.82 -37.79 41.22
N ALA A 350 -50.54 -38.38 40.05
CA ALA A 350 -50.69 -37.81 38.71
C ALA A 350 -51.95 -38.42 38.06
N PRO A 351 -52.55 -37.81 37.02
CA PRO A 351 -52.51 -38.40 35.66
C PRO A 351 -52.43 -37.31 34.55
N LYS A 352 -51.79 -37.47 33.38
CA LYS A 352 -52.05 -38.26 32.12
C LYS A 352 -53.27 -37.85 31.26
N GLY A 353 -53.02 -37.66 29.95
CA GLY A 353 -53.96 -37.69 28.78
C GLY A 353 -53.80 -36.46 27.86
N ILE A 354 -53.40 -36.45 26.57
CA ILE A 354 -53.57 -37.24 25.32
C ILE A 354 -54.85 -36.92 24.49
N LEU A 355 -54.61 -36.56 23.20
CA LEU A 355 -55.48 -36.50 21.97
C LEU A 355 -56.63 -35.44 21.95
N THR A 356 -57.06 -34.80 20.85
CA THR A 356 -57.16 -35.16 19.41
C THR A 356 -57.47 -33.92 18.52
N VAL A 357 -57.30 -34.13 17.21
CA VAL A 357 -57.64 -33.37 15.98
C VAL A 357 -59.10 -32.87 15.87
N ASN A 358 -59.34 -31.69 15.27
CA ASN A 358 -60.29 -31.51 14.13
C ASN A 358 -60.33 -30.11 13.49
N LEU A 359 -60.76 -30.14 12.21
CA LEU A 359 -60.84 -29.11 11.18
C LEU A 359 -61.69 -27.86 11.51
N THR A 360 -61.24 -26.71 10.99
CA THR A 360 -61.95 -25.85 10.01
C THR A 360 -60.95 -24.95 9.32
#